data_AF-A0A958UVT5-F1
#
_entry.id   AF-A0A958UVT5-F1
#
_cell.length_a   1.000
_cell.length_b   1.000
_cell.length_c   1.000
_cell.angle_alpha   90.00
_cell.angle_beta   90.00
_cell.angle_gamma   90.00
#
_symmetry.space_group_name_H-M   'P 1'
#
loop_
_entity.id
_entity.type
_entity.pdbx_description
1 polymer ?
#
loop_
_entity_poly.entity_id
_entity_poly.type
_entity_poly.pdbx_seq_one_letter_code
_entity_poly.pdbx_strand_id
1 'polypeptide(L)'
;GSVDRVEMFEAYKANRDETPEAIRVAVPYIHEILRAMKIPIIEKEGYEADDIIGTLSRQAEAQGYATYMVTPDKDFAQLVTDNTFIYRPKSFGGGYETWGIKEVQEKFEVERPEQVIDFLGMMGDSV
;
A
#
# COMPACT_ATOMS: atom_id res chain seq x y z
N GLY A 1 11.81 7.35 4.57
CA GLY A 1 11.51 6.95 3.18
C GLY A 1 12.36 5.76 2.81
N SER A 2 12.14 5.18 1.64
CA SER A 2 12.95 4.05 1.16
C SER A 2 14.40 4.48 0.93
N VAL A 3 15.36 3.77 1.54
CA VAL A 3 16.80 3.96 1.26
C VAL A 3 17.12 3.45 -0.14
N ASP A 4 16.71 2.22 -0.45
CA ASP A 4 17.02 1.55 -1.71
C ASP A 4 16.49 2.33 -2.93
N ARG A 5 15.25 2.85 -2.88
CA ARG A 5 14.66 3.58 -4.01
C ARG A 5 15.35 4.93 -4.25
N VAL A 6 15.82 5.59 -3.20
CA VAL A 6 16.58 6.85 -3.30
C VAL A 6 17.98 6.60 -3.85
N GLU A 7 18.62 5.50 -3.44
CA GLU A 7 19.92 5.09 -4.01
C GLU A 7 19.82 4.74 -5.51
N MET A 8 18.72 4.10 -5.93
CA MET A 8 18.47 3.78 -7.34
C MET A 8 18.08 5.01 -8.17
N PHE A 9 17.34 5.96 -7.59
CA PHE A 9 16.88 7.16 -8.27
C PHE A 9 16.79 8.34 -7.30
N GLU A 10 17.78 9.23 -7.34
CA GLU A 10 17.93 10.35 -6.39
C GLU A 10 16.72 11.30 -6.36
N ALA A 11 16.05 11.49 -7.51
CA ALA A 11 14.86 12.35 -7.60
C ALA A 11 13.55 11.65 -7.17
N TYR A 12 13.62 10.44 -6.61
CA TYR A 12 12.44 9.70 -6.16
C TYR A 12 11.65 10.50 -5.13
N LYS A 13 10.39 10.81 -5.45
CA LYS A 13 9.46 11.62 -4.63
C LYS A 13 9.99 13.02 -4.26
N ALA A 14 11.02 13.54 -4.94
CA ALA A 14 11.60 14.85 -4.64
C ALA A 14 10.60 16.02 -4.80
N ASN A 15 9.55 15.83 -5.61
CA ASN A 15 8.50 16.82 -5.85
C ASN A 15 7.39 16.82 -4.78
N ARG A 16 7.45 15.95 -3.77
CA ARG A 16 6.43 15.90 -2.71
C ARG A 16 6.73 16.95 -1.65
N ASP A 17 5.71 17.71 -1.27
CA ASP A 17 5.79 18.61 -0.13
C ASP A 17 6.04 17.84 1.17
N GLU A 18 6.74 18.49 2.11
CA GLU A 18 6.90 17.94 3.45
C GLU A 18 5.55 17.75 4.13
N THR A 19 5.48 16.74 5.02
CA THR A 19 4.27 16.50 5.79
C THR A 19 3.95 17.72 6.67
N PRO A 20 2.75 18.32 6.57
CA PRO A 20 2.37 19.48 7.37
C PRO A 20 2.57 19.25 8.87
N GLU A 21 3.04 20.28 9.58
CA GLU A 21 3.36 20.18 11.02
C GLU A 21 2.16 19.73 11.87
N ALA A 22 0.95 20.19 11.53
CA ALA A 22 -0.27 19.76 12.22
C ALA A 22 -0.49 18.23 12.17
N ILE A 23 -0.08 17.58 11.07
CA ILE A 23 -0.15 16.12 10.94
C ILE A 23 0.96 15.48 11.78
N ARG A 24 2.19 16.04 11.78
CA ARG A 24 3.31 15.52 12.58
C ARG A 24 3.01 15.54 14.07
N VAL A 25 2.39 16.61 14.56
CA VAL A 25 1.94 16.73 15.96
C VAL A 25 0.84 15.72 16.31
N ALA A 26 0.05 15.26 15.33
CA ALA A 26 -1.01 14.27 15.54
C ALA A 26 -0.48 12.82 15.65
N VAL A 27 0.67 12.50 15.06
CA VAL A 27 1.21 11.12 15.00
C VAL A 27 1.33 10.45 16.38
N PRO A 28 1.89 11.09 17.43
CA PRO A 28 1.97 10.47 18.76
C PRO A 28 0.60 10.06 19.32
N TYR A 29 -0.43 10.89 19.13
CA TYR A 29 -1.78 10.60 19.58
C TYR A 29 -2.40 9.44 18.80
N ILE A 30 -2.15 9.35 17.50
CA ILE A 30 -2.57 8.20 16.68
C ILE A 30 -1.94 6.92 17.25
N HIS A 31 -0.65 6.95 17.61
CA HIS A 31 0.03 5.78 18.21
C HIS A 31 -0.57 5.39 19.56
N GLU A 32 -0.94 6.36 20.40
CA GLU A 32 -1.61 6.08 21.67
C GLU A 32 -2.98 5.42 21.47
N ILE A 33 -3.78 5.92 20.53
CA ILE A 33 -5.10 5.36 20.20
C ILE A 33 -4.94 3.91 19.71
N LEU A 34 -4.03 3.65 18.77
CA LEU A 34 -3.80 2.30 18.24
C LEU A 34 -3.35 1.33 19.34
N ARG A 35 -2.45 1.76 20.24
CA ARG A 35 -2.05 0.94 21.39
C ARG A 35 -3.21 0.66 22.34
N ALA A 36 -4.06 1.65 22.61
CA ALA A 36 -5.25 1.47 23.44
C ALA A 36 -6.25 0.47 22.81
N MET A 37 -6.35 0.47 21.47
CA MET A 37 -7.15 -0.49 20.70
C MET A 37 -6.47 -1.86 20.55
N LYS A 38 -5.25 -2.04 21.08
CA LYS A 38 -4.42 -3.26 20.92
C LYS A 38 -4.11 -3.59 19.46
N ILE A 39 -3.98 -2.56 18.63
CA ILE A 39 -3.55 -2.68 17.24
C ILE A 39 -2.02 -2.52 17.21
N PRO A 40 -1.27 -3.55 16.79
CA PRO A 40 0.19 -3.45 16.66
C PRO A 40 0.59 -2.39 15.64
N ILE A 41 1.62 -1.61 15.97
CA ILE A 41 2.23 -0.63 15.08
C ILE A 41 3.57 -1.21 14.65
N ILE A 42 3.81 -1.29 13.35
CA ILE A 42 5.04 -1.82 12.77
C ILE A 42 5.66 -0.73 11.91
N GLU A 43 6.87 -0.33 12.26
CA GLU A 43 7.65 0.67 11.55
C GLU A 43 9.07 0.14 11.41
N LYS A 44 9.69 0.39 10.25
CA LYS A 44 11.09 0.01 10.00
C LYS A 44 11.78 1.10 9.23
N GLU A 45 12.82 1.67 9.83
CA GLU A 45 13.63 2.71 9.19
C GLU A 45 14.24 2.20 7.89
N GLY A 46 14.21 3.04 6.86
CA GLY A 46 14.70 2.74 5.52
C GLY A 46 13.76 1.95 4.61
N TYR A 47 12.59 1.53 5.12
CA TYR A 47 11.55 0.86 4.34
C TYR A 47 10.30 1.72 4.24
N GLU A 48 9.55 1.57 3.15
CA GLU A 48 8.23 2.17 3.03
C GLU A 48 7.13 1.23 3.55
N ALA A 49 5.94 1.81 3.78
CA ALA A 49 4.82 1.06 4.32
C ALA A 49 4.35 -0.04 3.37
N ASP A 50 4.47 0.15 2.05
CA ASP A 50 4.18 -0.85 1.03
C ASP A 50 5.12 -2.06 1.12
N ASP A 51 6.42 -1.85 1.34
CA ASP A 51 7.40 -2.93 1.52
C ASP A 51 7.06 -3.79 2.76
N ILE A 52 6.67 -3.13 3.86
CA ILE A 52 6.28 -3.80 5.12
C ILE A 52 4.96 -4.57 4.92
N ILE A 53 3.93 -3.93 4.38
CA ILE A 53 2.62 -4.56 4.18
C ILE A 53 2.72 -5.72 3.19
N GLY A 54 3.46 -5.56 2.09
CA GLY A 54 3.71 -6.64 1.12
C GLY A 54 4.45 -7.81 1.74
N THR A 55 5.41 -7.57 2.62
CA THR A 55 6.09 -8.64 3.35
C THR A 55 5.13 -9.38 4.30
N LEU A 56 4.34 -8.63 5.07
CA LEU A 56 3.40 -9.21 6.03
C LEU A 56 2.25 -9.96 5.35
N SER A 57 1.75 -9.48 4.22
CA SER A 57 0.66 -10.14 3.49
C SER A 57 1.08 -11.53 3.00
N ARG A 58 2.31 -11.65 2.47
CA ARG A 58 2.87 -12.96 2.06
C ARG A 58 3.10 -13.90 3.24
N GLN A 59 3.58 -13.38 4.37
CA GLN A 59 3.76 -14.19 5.58
C GLN A 59 2.42 -14.67 6.16
N ALA A 60 1.39 -13.83 6.11
CA ALA A 60 0.04 -14.19 6.56
C ALA A 60 -0.61 -15.21 5.62
N GLU A 61 -0.48 -15.03 4.31
CA GLU A 61 -0.93 -15.98 3.30
C GLU A 61 -0.28 -17.37 3.47
N ALA A 62 1.03 -17.42 3.72
CA ALA A 62 1.75 -18.67 3.99
C ALA A 62 1.25 -19.40 5.25
N GLN A 63 0.62 -18.68 6.18
CA GLN A 63 -0.01 -19.22 7.38
C GLN A 63 -1.51 -19.54 7.17
N GLY A 64 -2.04 -19.35 5.97
CA GLY A 64 -3.44 -19.64 5.62
C GLY A 64 -4.42 -18.55 6.01
N TYR A 65 -3.96 -17.33 6.32
CA TYR A 65 -4.84 -16.20 6.61
C TYR A 65 -5.36 -15.54 5.34
N ALA A 66 -6.63 -15.13 5.37
CA ALA A 66 -7.16 -14.16 4.43
C ALA A 66 -6.72 -12.75 4.86
N THR A 67 -6.07 -12.01 3.96
CA THR A 67 -5.46 -10.71 4.25
C THR A 67 -6.16 -9.60 3.47
N TYR A 68 -6.55 -8.53 4.16
CA TYR A 68 -7.13 -7.34 3.54
C TYR A 68 -6.21 -6.14 3.76
N MET A 69 -5.64 -5.63 2.67
CA MET A 69 -4.80 -4.43 2.67
C MET A 69 -5.70 -3.20 2.52
N VAL A 70 -5.80 -2.38 3.57
CA VAL A 70 -6.67 -1.20 3.59
C VAL A 70 -5.93 0.00 3.05
N THR A 71 -6.08 0.28 1.76
CA THR A 71 -5.36 1.38 1.08
C THR A 71 -6.06 1.81 -0.21
N PRO A 72 -6.10 3.11 -0.56
CA PRO A 72 -6.52 3.57 -1.89
C PRO A 72 -5.41 3.44 -2.94
N ASP A 73 -4.19 3.12 -2.52
CA ASP A 73 -3.02 3.03 -3.38
C ASP A 73 -3.16 1.86 -4.36
N LYS A 74 -3.05 2.20 -5.65
CA LYS A 74 -3.22 1.25 -6.75
C LYS A 74 -2.03 0.31 -6.88
N ASP A 75 -0.86 0.70 -6.36
CA ASP A 75 0.38 -0.06 -6.50
C ASP A 75 0.28 -1.41 -5.78
N PHE A 76 -0.54 -1.49 -4.73
CA PHE A 76 -0.82 -2.71 -3.99
C PHE A 76 -1.55 -3.77 -4.83
N ALA A 77 -2.11 -3.41 -6.00
CA ALA A 77 -2.81 -4.36 -6.86
C ALA A 77 -1.89 -5.49 -7.35
N GLN A 78 -0.57 -5.24 -7.41
CA GLN A 78 0.42 -6.27 -7.72
C GLN A 78 0.53 -7.38 -6.65
N LEU A 79 0.08 -7.10 -5.42
CA LEU A 79 0.16 -8.02 -4.28
C LEU A 79 -1.09 -8.90 -4.12
N VAL A 80 -2.12 -8.69 -4.96
CA VAL A 80 -3.38 -9.42 -4.87
C VAL A 80 -3.19 -10.88 -5.27
N THR A 81 -3.78 -11.78 -4.48
CA THR A 81 -3.78 -13.23 -4.67
C THR A 81 -5.17 -13.80 -4.38
N ASP A 82 -5.31 -15.14 -4.37
CA ASP A 82 -6.55 -15.79 -3.96
C ASP A 82 -6.92 -15.50 -2.49
N ASN A 83 -5.93 -15.19 -1.63
CA ASN A 83 -6.10 -14.94 -0.20
C ASN A 83 -5.74 -13.52 0.23
N THR A 84 -5.23 -12.68 -0.66
CA THR A 84 -4.83 -11.29 -0.37
C THR A 84 -5.63 -10.32 -1.22
N PHE A 85 -6.33 -9.40 -0.56
CA PHE A 85 -7.27 -8.46 -1.18
C PHE A 85 -6.91 -7.02 -0.86
N ILE A 86 -7.35 -6.09 -1.70
CA ILE A 86 -7.34 -4.65 -1.38
C ILE A 86 -8.73 -4.26 -0.91
N TYR A 87 -8.82 -3.59 0.24
CA TYR A 87 -10.05 -2.96 0.71
C TYR A 87 -9.87 -1.44 0.66
N ARG A 88 -10.59 -0.77 -0.26
CA ARG A 88 -10.34 0.64 -0.56
C ARG A 88 -11.64 1.45 -0.56
N PRO A 89 -11.58 2.74 -0.22
CA PRO A 89 -12.72 3.64 -0.43
C PRO A 89 -12.96 3.81 -1.93
N LYS A 90 -14.24 3.78 -2.33
CA LYS A 90 -14.65 4.15 -3.69
C LYS A 90 -14.47 5.65 -3.89
N SER A 91 -14.08 6.06 -5.09
CA SER A 91 -14.06 7.47 -5.47
C SER A 91 -15.46 8.10 -5.28
N PHE A 92 -15.50 9.38 -4.91
CA PHE A 92 -16.73 10.19 -4.79
C PHE A 92 -17.77 9.73 -3.74
N GLY A 93 -17.33 9.11 -2.64
CA GLY A 93 -18.19 8.84 -1.48
C GLY A 93 -19.10 7.62 -1.61
N GLY A 94 -18.83 6.73 -2.57
CA GLY A 94 -19.61 5.52 -2.82
C GLY A 94 -19.46 4.37 -1.82
N GLY A 95 -18.86 4.60 -0.64
CA GLY A 95 -18.53 3.57 0.34
C GLY A 95 -17.18 2.90 0.07
N TYR A 96 -17.08 1.60 0.32
CA TYR A 96 -15.86 0.80 0.14
C TYR A 96 -16.06 -0.29 -0.93
N GLU A 97 -14.96 -0.69 -1.55
CA GLU A 97 -14.88 -1.83 -2.45
C GLU A 97 -13.72 -2.74 -2.06
N THR A 98 -13.83 -4.00 -2.47
CA THR A 98 -12.76 -4.98 -2.35
C THR A 98 -12.29 -5.34 -3.75
N TRP A 99 -10.98 -5.29 -3.99
CA TRP A 99 -10.39 -5.84 -5.20
C TRP A 99 -9.73 -7.19 -4.89
N GLY A 100 -10.22 -8.24 -5.53
CA GLY A 100 -9.51 -9.51 -5.71
C GLY A 100 -8.93 -9.60 -7.12
N ILE A 101 -8.54 -10.80 -7.52
CA ILE A 101 -7.86 -11.04 -8.81
C ILE A 101 -8.69 -10.49 -9.98
N LYS A 102 -9.99 -10.77 -10.00
CA LYS A 102 -10.87 -10.38 -11.11
C LYS A 102 -10.97 -8.86 -11.25
N GLU A 103 -11.17 -8.15 -10.15
CA GLU A 103 -11.28 -6.69 -10.16
C GLU A 103 -9.96 -6.05 -10.59
N VAL A 104 -8.81 -6.62 -10.19
CA VAL A 104 -7.49 -6.15 -10.66
C VAL A 104 -7.32 -6.39 -12.15
N GLN A 105 -7.63 -7.59 -12.64
CA GLN A 105 -7.56 -7.92 -14.08
C GLN A 105 -8.41 -6.95 -14.91
N GLU A 106 -9.66 -6.73 -14.51
CA GLU A 106 -10.57 -5.81 -15.21
C GLU A 106 -10.09 -4.35 -15.13
N LYS A 107 -9.55 -3.94 -13.97
CA LYS A 107 -9.17 -2.54 -13.75
C LYS A 107 -7.92 -2.13 -14.55
N PHE A 108 -6.93 -3.02 -14.63
CA PHE A 108 -5.64 -2.73 -15.26
C PHE A 108 -5.50 -3.39 -16.63
N GLU A 109 -6.52 -4.12 -17.08
CA GLU A 109 -6.53 -4.86 -18.35
C GLU A 109 -5.35 -5.85 -18.46
N VAL A 110 -5.07 -6.55 -17.36
CA VAL A 110 -3.99 -7.55 -17.24
C VAL A 110 -4.53 -8.96 -17.04
N GLU A 111 -3.74 -9.97 -17.37
CA GLU A 111 -4.11 -11.38 -17.15
C GLU A 111 -3.77 -11.86 -15.73
N ARG A 112 -2.75 -11.29 -15.09
CA ARG A 112 -2.32 -11.62 -13.72
C ARG A 112 -2.03 -10.35 -12.94
N PRO A 113 -2.39 -10.28 -11.64
CA PRO A 113 -2.09 -9.12 -10.79
C PRO A 113 -0.61 -8.69 -10.83
N GLU A 114 0.31 -9.65 -10.94
CA GLU A 114 1.76 -9.42 -11.00
C GLU A 114 2.18 -8.49 -12.16
N GLN A 115 1.43 -8.49 -13.26
CA GLN A 115 1.70 -7.65 -14.44
C GLN A 115 1.36 -6.18 -14.22
N VAL A 116 0.71 -5.83 -13.10
CA VAL A 116 0.50 -4.43 -12.71
C VAL A 116 1.83 -3.71 -12.55
N ILE A 117 2.90 -4.42 -12.15
CA ILE A 117 4.26 -3.85 -12.06
C ILE A 117 4.72 -3.34 -13.42
N ASP A 118 4.61 -4.17 -14.45
CA ASP A 118 4.99 -3.81 -15.81
C ASP A 118 4.11 -2.67 -16.33
N PHE A 119 2.80 -2.74 -16.09
CA PHE A 119 1.84 -1.71 -16.48
C PHE A 119 2.22 -0.34 -15.90
N LEU A 120 2.48 -0.27 -14.59
CA LEU A 120 2.86 0.97 -13.91
C LEU A 120 4.25 1.44 -14.33
N GLY A 121 5.20 0.52 -14.53
CA GLY A 121 6.54 0.84 -15.02
C GLY A 121 6.51 1.47 -16.42
N MET A 122 5.60 1.05 -17.30
CA MET A 122 5.43 1.62 -18.64
C MET A 122 4.68 2.95 -18.64
N MET A 123 3.65 3.11 -17.81
CA MET A 123 2.91 4.37 -17.69
C MET A 123 3.71 5.48 -16.99
N GLY A 124 4.69 5.08 -16.17
CA GLY A 124 5.30 5.95 -15.18
C GLY A 124 4.34 6.27 -14.04
N ASP A 125 4.90 6.80 -12.95
CA ASP A 125 4.11 7.32 -11.83
C ASP A 125 4.11 8.85 -11.90
N SER A 126 3.05 9.40 -12.50
CA SER A 126 2.86 10.85 -12.57
C SER A 126 2.35 11.34 -11.21
N VAL A 127 3.17 12.13 -10.51
CA VAL A 127 2.82 12.80 -9.25
C VAL A 127 1.94 14.01 -9.52
#